data_AF-Q1QVB0-F1
#
_entry.id   AF-Q1QVB0-F1
#
_cell.length_a   1.000
_cell.length_b   1.000
_cell.length_c   1.000
_cell.angle_alpha   90.00
_cell.angle_beta   90.00
_cell.angle_gamma   90.00
#
_symmetry.space_group_name_H-M   'P 1'
#
loop_
_entity.id
_entity.type
_entity.pdbx_description
1 polymer ?
#
loop_
_entity_poly.entity_id
_entity_poly.type
_entity_poly.pdbx_seq_one_letter_code
_entity_poly.pdbx_strand_id
1 'polypeptide(L)'
;MMRLQSSVMFLRWGCNMKWVFSLLLLFFFHSACAGILFQDPTRDELNAAIKDMTLSGLEKMVGDDKGSGDYYLGLIYLNGSKRFGVEKNCDKSSELLRQAWQKGIVDAGYMLSVMSYRGICMEKDFNRAKTLAQKTADEGYLLSQRMLGRAYLGSEWQGLYKKNFDKAVFWLGKAGESGDSESAAKLSYLYREGVGVKRDEKLSFYWLKKASFSRFDPGEIIYFPSLAEYYENGIGTSVNLVEAYKYYDLSGSAGVDDKQRIAKKMTQDQIDEAIRQSQEWQKEHNVQVGGGSIRRAN
;
A
#
# COMPACT_ATOMS: atom_id res chain seq x y z
N MET A 1 28.82 45.96 29.20
CA MET A 1 29.65 45.15 30.10
C MET A 1 28.78 44.65 31.25
N MET A 2 28.84 43.33 31.51
CA MET A 2 28.54 42.56 32.75
C MET A 2 27.26 42.88 33.57
N ARG A 3 26.29 41.93 33.68
CA ARG A 3 26.17 40.79 34.65
C ARG A 3 25.98 41.27 36.10
N LEU A 4 25.10 40.76 36.98
CA LEU A 4 24.34 39.50 37.16
C LEU A 4 23.33 39.72 38.33
N GLN A 5 22.25 38.92 38.43
CA GLN A 5 21.66 38.31 39.65
C GLN A 5 20.31 37.63 39.25
N SER A 6 20.19 36.29 39.16
CA SER A 6 19.90 35.26 40.19
C SER A 6 18.47 35.23 40.81
N SER A 7 17.78 34.11 40.51
CA SER A 7 16.95 33.25 41.40
C SER A 7 15.40 33.30 41.39
N VAL A 8 14.90 32.17 40.86
CA VAL A 8 13.64 31.40 40.94
C VAL A 8 12.82 31.44 42.26
N MET A 9 11.48 31.49 42.13
CA MET A 9 10.50 30.81 43.01
C MET A 9 9.18 30.56 42.24
N PHE A 10 8.78 29.29 42.06
CA PHE A 10 7.48 28.91 41.43
C PHE A 10 6.52 28.37 42.50
N LEU A 11 5.31 28.94 42.55
CA LEU A 11 4.22 28.62 43.46
C LEU A 11 3.33 27.47 42.94
N ARG A 12 3.02 26.52 43.83
CA ARG A 12 1.97 25.50 43.71
C ARG A 12 0.66 26.03 44.35
N TRP A 13 -0.47 25.79 43.69
CA TRP A 13 -1.82 25.68 44.27
C TRP A 13 -2.40 24.38 43.68
N GLY A 14 -3.00 23.41 44.36
CA GLY A 14 -3.63 23.36 45.67
C GLY A 14 -5.14 23.14 45.50
N CYS A 15 -5.59 21.90 45.26
CA CYS A 15 -7.02 21.55 45.28
C CYS A 15 -7.23 20.25 46.07
N ASN A 16 -8.09 20.31 47.08
CA ASN A 16 -8.27 19.29 48.11
C ASN A 16 -9.69 18.69 48.03
N MET A 17 -9.76 17.40 47.69
CA MET A 17 -10.49 16.34 48.38
C MET A 17 -12.03 16.36 48.47
N LYS A 18 -12.67 15.32 47.90
CA LYS A 18 -13.48 14.34 48.66
C LYS A 18 -13.84 13.10 47.82
N TRP A 19 -13.54 11.95 48.41
CA TRP A 19 -13.81 10.60 47.92
C TRP A 19 -15.27 10.20 48.16
N VAL A 20 -15.90 9.58 47.17
CA VAL A 20 -16.95 8.57 47.38
C VAL A 20 -16.65 7.39 46.46
N PHE A 21 -16.36 6.25 47.08
CA PHE A 21 -16.21 4.96 46.43
C PHE A 21 -17.56 4.50 45.87
N SER A 22 -17.61 4.17 44.58
CA SER A 22 -18.52 3.14 44.07
C SER A 22 -17.75 2.26 43.10
N LEU A 23 -17.52 1.03 43.54
CA LEU A 23 -17.18 -0.14 42.72
C LEU A 23 -18.08 -0.17 41.47
N LEU A 24 -17.50 -0.13 40.29
CA LEU A 24 -18.09 -0.64 39.05
C LEU A 24 -16.96 -1.01 38.09
N LEU A 25 -16.63 -2.31 38.12
CA LEU A 25 -15.96 -3.11 37.08
C LEU A 25 -15.03 -2.33 36.13
N LEU A 26 -13.73 -2.38 36.43
CA LEU A 26 -12.69 -2.31 35.41
C LEU A 26 -12.87 -3.52 34.47
N PHE A 27 -13.80 -3.42 33.53
CA PHE A 27 -13.61 -4.08 32.24
C PHE A 27 -12.42 -3.39 31.60
N PHE A 28 -11.22 -3.88 31.91
CA PHE A 28 -10.12 -3.80 30.97
C PHE A 28 -10.60 -4.58 29.74
N PHE A 29 -11.31 -3.90 28.85
CA PHE A 29 -11.19 -4.23 27.45
C PHE A 29 -9.70 -4.08 27.16
N HIS A 30 -8.99 -5.20 27.19
CA HIS A 30 -7.85 -5.38 26.33
C HIS A 30 -8.42 -5.17 24.93
N SER A 31 -8.49 -3.91 24.50
CA SER A 31 -8.43 -3.59 23.09
C SER A 31 -7.07 -4.11 22.69
N ALA A 32 -6.99 -5.40 22.34
CA ALA A 32 -5.86 -5.94 21.62
C ALA A 32 -5.72 -5.00 20.42
N CYS A 33 -4.73 -4.11 20.46
CA CYS A 33 -4.48 -3.21 19.34
C CYS A 33 -4.36 -4.10 18.12
N ALA A 34 -5.27 -3.89 17.16
CA ALA A 34 -5.29 -4.69 15.96
C ALA A 34 -3.92 -4.55 15.26
N GLY A 35 -3.29 -5.70 14.99
CA GLY A 35 -1.97 -5.77 14.39
C GLY A 35 -2.09 -5.99 12.89
N ILE A 36 -1.53 -5.07 12.09
CA ILE A 36 -1.24 -5.32 10.68
C ILE A 36 0.10 -6.06 10.64
N LEU A 37 0.12 -7.25 10.05
CA LEU A 37 1.35 -8.03 9.89
C LEU A 37 2.12 -7.57 8.64
N PHE A 38 1.42 -7.35 7.52
CA PHE A 38 2.04 -7.02 6.24
C PHE A 38 1.33 -5.84 5.58
N GLN A 39 1.95 -4.67 5.65
CA GLN A 39 1.45 -3.50 4.94
C GLN A 39 2.00 -3.47 3.51
N ASP A 40 2.09 -4.63 2.84
CA ASP A 40 2.77 -4.81 1.55
C ASP A 40 1.81 -5.46 0.52
N PRO A 41 1.45 -4.75 -0.57
CA PRO A 41 0.59 -5.28 -1.60
C PRO A 41 1.25 -6.33 -2.52
N THR A 42 2.59 -6.43 -2.56
CA THR A 42 3.31 -7.37 -3.45
C THR A 42 3.40 -8.78 -2.87
N ARG A 43 3.20 -8.90 -1.55
CA ARG A 43 3.37 -10.12 -0.72
C ARG A 43 4.84 -10.52 -0.51
N ASP A 44 5.80 -9.68 -0.86
CA ASP A 44 7.21 -9.98 -0.65
C ASP A 44 7.55 -10.08 0.83
N GLU A 45 7.01 -9.19 1.67
CA GLU A 45 7.21 -9.25 3.13
C GLU A 45 6.66 -10.57 3.72
N LEU A 46 5.48 -11.00 3.28
CA LEU A 46 4.88 -12.27 3.70
C LEU A 46 5.75 -13.46 3.25
N ASN A 47 6.16 -13.47 1.99
CA ASN A 47 6.97 -14.54 1.42
C ASN A 47 8.34 -14.63 2.12
N ALA A 48 8.95 -13.49 2.44
CA ALA A 48 10.19 -13.41 3.21
C ALA A 48 10.00 -13.94 4.64
N ALA A 49 8.93 -13.53 5.32
CA ALA A 49 8.64 -13.96 6.69
C ALA A 49 8.52 -15.48 6.83
N ILE A 50 7.90 -16.14 5.83
CA ILE A 50 7.73 -17.60 5.86
C ILE A 50 8.83 -18.36 5.12
N LYS A 51 9.83 -17.68 4.55
CA LYS A 51 10.82 -18.29 3.62
C LYS A 51 11.61 -19.45 4.22
N ASP A 52 12.01 -19.31 5.48
CA ASP A 52 12.87 -20.30 6.16
C ASP A 52 12.10 -21.13 7.20
N MET A 53 10.79 -20.92 7.30
CA MET A 53 9.94 -21.68 8.20
C MET A 53 9.67 -23.10 7.68
N THR A 54 9.48 -24.04 8.61
CA THR A 54 8.99 -25.39 8.35
C THR A 54 7.52 -25.52 8.75
N LEU A 55 6.82 -26.54 8.24
CA LEU A 55 5.44 -26.80 8.65
C LEU A 55 5.32 -26.98 10.17
N SER A 56 6.18 -27.81 10.77
CA SER A 56 6.20 -28.01 12.23
C SER A 56 6.49 -26.72 13.00
N GLY A 57 7.33 -25.84 12.47
CA GLY A 57 7.59 -24.53 13.06
C GLY A 57 6.33 -23.66 13.08
N LEU A 58 5.59 -23.63 11.97
CA LEU A 58 4.33 -22.90 11.86
C LEU A 58 3.24 -23.49 12.76
N GLU A 59 3.14 -24.81 12.86
CA GLU A 59 2.18 -25.49 13.73
C GLU A 59 2.42 -25.17 15.21
N LYS A 60 3.68 -25.00 15.63
CA LYS A 60 4.01 -24.58 17.00
C LYS A 60 3.62 -23.13 17.31
N MET A 61 3.44 -22.30 16.29
CA MET A 61 2.99 -20.91 16.46
C MET A 61 1.47 -20.79 16.55
N VAL A 62 0.73 -21.80 16.09
CA VAL A 62 -0.74 -21.78 16.14
C VAL A 62 -1.22 -21.82 17.57
N GLY A 63 -2.27 -21.04 17.84
CA GLY A 63 -2.84 -20.94 19.18
C GLY A 63 -2.10 -19.98 20.12
N ASP A 64 -0.96 -19.39 19.72
CA ASP A 64 -0.31 -18.35 20.50
C ASP A 64 -1.14 -17.05 20.56
N ASP A 65 -0.83 -16.16 21.51
CA ASP A 65 -1.56 -14.90 21.67
C ASP A 65 -1.31 -13.90 20.52
N LYS A 66 -0.30 -14.15 19.66
CA LYS A 66 0.08 -13.25 18.57
C LYS A 66 -0.77 -13.45 17.32
N GLY A 67 -1.26 -14.67 17.07
CA GLY A 67 -2.14 -15.00 15.94
C GLY A 67 -1.48 -15.01 14.56
N SER A 68 -0.17 -14.75 14.46
CA SER A 68 0.56 -14.79 13.17
C SER A 68 0.68 -16.21 12.63
N GLY A 69 0.90 -17.21 13.51
CA GLY A 69 0.88 -18.63 13.13
C GLY A 69 -0.46 -19.05 12.53
N ASP A 70 -1.56 -18.64 13.16
CA ASP A 70 -2.91 -18.88 12.67
C ASP A 70 -3.12 -18.25 11.27
N TYR A 71 -2.65 -17.02 11.07
CA TYR A 71 -2.73 -16.35 9.79
C TYR A 71 -1.94 -17.10 8.70
N TYR A 72 -0.67 -17.45 8.95
CA TYR A 72 0.17 -18.14 7.99
C TYR A 72 -0.40 -19.50 7.59
N LEU A 73 -0.75 -20.34 8.56
CA LEU A 73 -1.32 -21.66 8.27
C LEU A 73 -2.72 -21.55 7.67
N GLY A 74 -3.50 -20.55 8.07
CA GLY A 74 -4.77 -20.21 7.43
C GLY A 74 -4.64 -19.98 5.93
N LEU A 75 -3.63 -19.20 5.51
CA LEU A 75 -3.33 -18.96 4.08
C LEU A 75 -2.77 -20.19 3.36
N ILE A 76 -1.92 -20.97 4.03
CA ILE A 76 -1.36 -22.20 3.46
C ILE A 76 -2.47 -23.22 3.20
N TYR A 77 -3.38 -23.44 4.16
CA TYR A 77 -4.53 -24.31 3.95
C TYR A 77 -5.54 -23.74 2.95
N LEU A 78 -5.68 -22.41 2.84
CA LEU A 78 -6.58 -21.78 1.86
C LEU A 78 -6.21 -22.16 0.42
N ASN A 79 -4.90 -22.18 0.14
CA ASN A 79 -4.36 -22.36 -1.21
C ASN A 79 -3.84 -23.79 -1.45
N GLY A 80 -3.52 -24.52 -0.39
CA GLY A 80 -2.56 -25.63 -0.47
C GLY A 80 -1.13 -25.12 -0.69
N SER A 81 -0.13 -25.93 -0.35
CA SER A 81 1.28 -25.63 -0.60
C SER A 81 2.08 -26.89 -0.85
N LYS A 82 2.61 -27.01 -2.07
CA LYS A 82 3.59 -28.06 -2.42
C LYS A 82 4.85 -27.98 -1.56
N ARG A 83 5.31 -26.75 -1.26
CA ARG A 83 6.50 -26.52 -0.43
C ARG A 83 6.36 -27.15 0.97
N PHE A 84 5.18 -27.07 1.55
CA PHE A 84 4.90 -27.61 2.89
C PHE A 84 4.29 -29.01 2.85
N GLY A 85 4.04 -29.59 1.67
CA GLY A 85 3.32 -30.87 1.54
C GLY A 85 1.88 -30.79 2.07
N VAL A 86 1.25 -29.63 2.01
CA VAL A 86 -0.10 -29.38 2.55
C VAL A 86 -1.10 -29.26 1.41
N GLU A 87 -2.14 -30.09 1.44
CA GLU A 87 -3.29 -29.92 0.54
C GLU A 87 -4.21 -28.79 1.01
N LYS A 88 -4.98 -28.25 0.08
CA LYS A 88 -6.00 -27.26 0.38
C LYS A 88 -7.03 -27.84 1.36
N ASN A 89 -7.30 -27.13 2.45
CA ASN A 89 -8.28 -27.52 3.45
C ASN A 89 -9.11 -26.29 3.90
N CYS A 90 -10.37 -26.23 3.45
CA CYS A 90 -11.21 -25.06 3.68
C CYS A 90 -11.65 -24.89 5.13
N ASP A 91 -11.88 -25.98 5.87
CA ASP A 91 -12.33 -25.93 7.25
C ASP A 91 -11.23 -25.37 8.15
N LYS A 92 -10.03 -25.96 8.05
CA LYS A 92 -8.84 -25.47 8.78
C LYS A 92 -8.50 -24.04 8.41
N SER A 93 -8.54 -23.71 7.13
CA SER A 93 -8.27 -22.34 6.66
C SER A 93 -9.22 -21.33 7.27
N SER A 94 -10.53 -21.58 7.19
CA SER A 94 -11.55 -20.67 7.71
C SER A 94 -11.50 -20.55 9.23
N GLU A 95 -11.21 -21.63 9.93
CA GLU A 95 -11.05 -21.63 11.39
C GLU A 95 -9.85 -20.78 11.82
N LEU A 96 -8.67 -21.07 11.27
CA LEU A 96 -7.43 -20.37 11.62
C LEU A 96 -7.49 -18.88 11.28
N LEU A 97 -8.04 -18.51 10.11
CA LEU A 97 -8.18 -17.10 9.74
C LEU A 97 -9.16 -16.36 10.66
N ARG A 98 -10.23 -17.02 11.15
CA ARG A 98 -11.13 -16.43 12.16
C ARG A 98 -10.43 -16.25 13.49
N GLN A 99 -9.63 -17.22 13.93
CA GLN A 99 -8.85 -17.12 15.17
C GLN A 99 -7.82 -15.99 15.07
N ALA A 100 -7.08 -15.89 13.97
CA ALA A 100 -6.16 -14.79 13.70
C ALA A 100 -6.86 -13.42 13.77
N TRP A 101 -8.03 -13.29 13.13
CA TRP A 101 -8.82 -12.07 13.19
C TRP A 101 -9.33 -11.74 14.61
N GLN A 102 -9.76 -12.74 15.38
CA GLN A 102 -10.16 -12.57 16.79
C GLN A 102 -8.99 -12.08 17.67
N LYS A 103 -7.76 -12.47 17.33
CA LYS A 103 -6.51 -12.00 17.94
C LYS A 103 -6.05 -10.64 17.41
N GLY A 104 -6.83 -10.00 16.54
CA GLY A 104 -6.56 -8.66 16.03
C GLY A 104 -5.70 -8.61 14.77
N ILE A 105 -5.40 -9.75 14.11
CA ILE A 105 -4.63 -9.73 12.86
C ILE A 105 -5.48 -9.19 11.71
N VAL A 106 -5.23 -7.95 11.32
CA VAL A 106 -6.04 -7.21 10.34
C VAL A 106 -6.00 -7.85 8.96
N ASP A 107 -4.84 -8.38 8.56
CA ASP A 107 -4.65 -9.12 7.32
C ASP A 107 -5.63 -10.30 7.19
N ALA A 108 -5.89 -11.01 8.30
CA ALA A 108 -6.82 -12.12 8.33
C ALA A 108 -8.27 -11.65 8.13
N GLY A 109 -8.64 -10.50 8.73
CA GLY A 109 -9.93 -9.85 8.49
C GLY A 109 -10.15 -9.51 7.01
N TYR A 110 -9.11 -9.01 6.34
CA TYR A 110 -9.15 -8.75 4.89
C TYR A 110 -9.34 -10.05 4.10
N MET A 111 -8.58 -11.10 4.44
CA MET A 111 -8.71 -12.38 3.74
C MET A 111 -10.11 -12.98 3.91
N LEU A 112 -10.66 -12.96 5.13
CA LEU A 112 -12.03 -13.38 5.41
C LEU A 112 -13.07 -12.56 4.64
N SER A 113 -12.83 -11.25 4.45
CA SER A 113 -13.65 -10.39 3.61
C SER A 113 -13.68 -10.87 2.17
N VAL A 114 -12.50 -11.12 1.59
CA VAL A 114 -12.37 -11.62 0.21
C VAL A 114 -13.01 -12.99 0.06
N MET A 115 -12.78 -13.91 1.00
CA MET A 115 -13.42 -15.23 1.03
C MET A 115 -14.95 -15.12 1.04
N SER A 116 -15.49 -14.24 1.89
CA SER A 116 -16.94 -14.00 2.00
C SER A 116 -17.54 -13.40 0.73
N TYR A 117 -16.83 -12.48 0.07
CA TYR A 117 -17.29 -11.89 -1.19
C TYR A 117 -17.29 -12.91 -2.33
N ARG A 118 -16.26 -13.76 -2.40
CA ARG A 118 -16.07 -14.72 -3.49
C ARG A 118 -16.77 -16.06 -3.25
N GLY A 119 -17.17 -16.37 -2.02
CA GLY A 119 -17.66 -17.70 -1.65
C GLY A 119 -16.56 -18.76 -1.69
N ILE A 120 -15.31 -18.40 -1.34
CA ILE A 120 -14.17 -19.33 -1.33
C ILE A 120 -14.03 -19.89 0.09
N CYS A 121 -14.11 -21.22 0.22
CA CYS A 121 -14.00 -21.92 1.50
C CYS A 121 -15.05 -21.51 2.56
N MET A 122 -16.08 -20.77 2.15
CA MET A 122 -17.26 -20.44 2.94
C MET A 122 -18.38 -20.00 2.01
N GLU A 123 -19.61 -19.96 2.51
CA GLU A 123 -20.73 -19.40 1.76
C GLU A 123 -20.52 -17.91 1.46
N LYS A 124 -21.01 -17.50 0.29
CA LYS A 124 -20.96 -16.12 -0.15
C LYS A 124 -21.86 -15.26 0.74
N ASP A 125 -21.27 -14.25 1.38
CA ASP A 125 -21.95 -13.35 2.31
C ASP A 125 -21.44 -11.92 2.09
N PHE A 126 -22.21 -11.13 1.34
CA PHE A 126 -21.85 -9.75 1.03
C PHE A 126 -21.86 -8.85 2.27
N ASN A 127 -22.70 -9.11 3.26
CA ASN A 127 -22.76 -8.29 4.47
C ASN A 127 -21.52 -8.51 5.32
N ARG A 128 -21.08 -9.77 5.46
CA ARG A 128 -19.83 -10.11 6.13
C ARG A 128 -18.63 -9.52 5.40
N ALA A 129 -18.56 -9.69 4.08
CA ALA A 129 -17.50 -9.09 3.26
C ALA A 129 -17.44 -7.57 3.46
N LYS A 130 -18.59 -6.89 3.37
CA LYS A 130 -18.68 -5.44 3.52
C LYS A 130 -18.20 -4.99 4.90
N THR A 131 -18.67 -5.67 5.94
CA THR A 131 -18.34 -5.35 7.34
C THR A 131 -16.85 -5.53 7.60
N LEU A 132 -16.26 -6.65 7.18
CA LEU A 132 -14.84 -6.93 7.38
C LEU A 132 -13.98 -5.95 6.57
N ALA A 133 -14.27 -5.75 5.29
CA ALA A 133 -13.54 -4.80 4.44
C ALA A 133 -13.52 -3.38 5.02
N GLN A 134 -14.66 -2.93 5.56
CA GLN A 134 -14.76 -1.61 6.18
C GLN A 134 -13.88 -1.53 7.43
N LYS A 135 -14.03 -2.50 8.35
CA LYS A 135 -13.23 -2.54 9.59
C LYS A 135 -11.73 -2.56 9.31
N THR A 136 -11.26 -3.44 8.43
CA THR A 136 -9.83 -3.55 8.16
C THR A 136 -9.26 -2.34 7.44
N ALA A 137 -10.06 -1.65 6.61
CA ALA A 137 -9.64 -0.39 6.01
C ALA A 137 -9.58 0.76 7.03
N ASP A 138 -10.51 0.78 8.00
CA ASP A 138 -10.53 1.74 9.11
C ASP A 138 -9.29 1.56 10.02
N GLU A 139 -8.85 0.31 10.24
CA GLU A 139 -7.57 -0.03 10.91
C GLU A 139 -6.33 0.33 10.08
N GLY A 140 -6.50 0.82 8.85
CA GLY A 140 -5.38 1.29 8.02
C GLY A 140 -4.83 0.27 7.03
N TYR A 141 -5.43 -0.92 6.89
CA TYR A 141 -4.87 -1.96 6.03
C TYR A 141 -4.95 -1.60 4.55
N LEU A 142 -3.79 -1.49 3.91
CA LEU A 142 -3.62 -0.95 2.56
C LEU A 142 -4.49 -1.68 1.53
N LEU A 143 -4.49 -3.01 1.54
CA LEU A 143 -5.28 -3.80 0.57
C LEU A 143 -6.79 -3.63 0.78
N SER A 144 -7.24 -3.40 2.01
CA SER A 144 -8.66 -3.13 2.28
C SER A 144 -9.07 -1.73 1.83
N GLN A 145 -8.22 -0.73 2.04
CA GLN A 145 -8.46 0.62 1.53
C GLN A 145 -8.54 0.61 -0.01
N ARG A 146 -7.60 -0.06 -0.68
CA ARG A 146 -7.63 -0.27 -2.13
C ARG A 146 -8.90 -0.99 -2.58
N MET A 147 -9.28 -2.06 -1.90
CA MET A 147 -10.51 -2.81 -2.18
C MET A 147 -11.76 -1.92 -2.07
N LEU A 148 -11.91 -1.15 -1.00
CA LEU A 148 -13.03 -0.21 -0.85
C LEU A 148 -13.03 0.83 -1.97
N GLY A 149 -11.87 1.39 -2.28
CA GLY A 149 -11.68 2.32 -3.39
C GLY A 149 -12.24 1.78 -4.70
N ARG A 150 -11.82 0.58 -5.09
CA ARG A 150 -12.28 -0.10 -6.32
C ARG A 150 -13.75 -0.50 -6.28
N ALA A 151 -14.24 -0.92 -5.12
CA ALA A 151 -15.65 -1.26 -4.96
C ALA A 151 -16.56 -0.03 -5.16
N TYR A 152 -16.16 1.12 -4.63
CA TYR A 152 -16.88 2.39 -4.82
C TYR A 152 -16.73 2.95 -6.24
N LEU A 153 -15.68 2.63 -6.99
CA LEU A 153 -15.62 2.92 -8.43
C LEU A 153 -16.61 2.08 -9.24
N GLY A 154 -16.94 0.89 -8.74
CA GLY A 154 -17.79 -0.09 -9.44
C GLY A 154 -17.06 -0.86 -10.54
N SER A 155 -15.72 -0.77 -10.63
CA SER A 155 -14.91 -1.54 -11.58
C SER A 155 -14.68 -2.98 -11.12
N GLU A 156 -14.64 -3.20 -9.81
CA GLU A 156 -14.46 -4.50 -9.16
C GLU A 156 -15.38 -4.59 -7.94
N TRP A 157 -15.48 -5.78 -7.33
CA TRP A 157 -16.27 -6.01 -6.11
C TRP A 157 -17.76 -5.65 -6.28
N GLN A 158 -18.34 -6.01 -7.43
CA GLN A 158 -19.74 -5.71 -7.79
C GLN A 158 -20.72 -6.17 -6.72
N GLY A 159 -21.67 -5.30 -6.38
CA GLY A 159 -22.71 -5.56 -5.38
C GLY A 159 -22.28 -5.29 -3.94
N LEU A 160 -20.98 -5.06 -3.67
CA LEU A 160 -20.51 -4.76 -2.31
C LEU A 160 -20.87 -3.34 -1.87
N TYR A 161 -20.72 -2.37 -2.77
CA TYR A 161 -21.06 -0.97 -2.56
C TYR A 161 -21.74 -0.39 -3.80
N LYS A 162 -22.63 0.58 -3.58
CA LYS A 162 -23.12 1.44 -4.66
C LYS A 162 -21.99 2.38 -5.10
N LYS A 163 -21.88 2.60 -6.40
CA LYS A 163 -20.87 3.48 -6.99
C LYS A 163 -20.92 4.87 -6.33
N ASN A 164 -19.77 5.36 -5.88
CA ASN A 164 -19.61 6.67 -5.25
C ASN A 164 -18.16 7.15 -5.41
N PHE A 165 -17.93 8.15 -6.27
CA PHE A 165 -16.58 8.60 -6.58
C PHE A 165 -15.87 9.30 -5.42
N ASP A 166 -16.58 10.07 -4.59
CA ASP A 166 -15.97 10.74 -3.44
C ASP A 166 -15.37 9.73 -2.45
N LYS A 167 -16.12 8.65 -2.16
CA LYS A 167 -15.64 7.55 -1.30
C LYS A 167 -14.53 6.76 -1.98
N ALA A 168 -14.60 6.56 -3.30
CA ALA A 168 -13.54 5.91 -4.04
C ALA A 168 -12.22 6.70 -3.93
N VAL A 169 -12.28 8.02 -4.18
CA VAL A 169 -11.13 8.93 -4.07
C VAL A 169 -10.57 8.93 -2.66
N PHE A 170 -11.43 8.98 -1.64
CA PHE A 170 -11.02 8.93 -0.24
C PHE A 170 -10.21 7.67 0.08
N TRP A 171 -10.73 6.49 -0.28
CA TRP A 171 -10.09 5.22 0.06
C TRP A 171 -8.84 4.93 -0.78
N LEU A 172 -8.90 5.20 -2.08
CA LEU A 172 -7.71 5.13 -2.94
C LEU A 172 -6.65 6.13 -2.49
N GLY A 173 -7.05 7.31 -2.01
CA GLY A 173 -6.14 8.34 -1.52
C GLY A 173 -5.35 7.85 -0.32
N LYS A 174 -6.03 7.25 0.67
CA LYS A 174 -5.35 6.64 1.83
C LYS A 174 -4.35 5.54 1.44
N ALA A 175 -4.73 4.66 0.53
CA ALA A 175 -3.85 3.59 0.05
C ALA A 175 -2.65 4.15 -0.74
N GLY A 176 -2.90 5.09 -1.66
CA GLY A 176 -1.88 5.74 -2.48
C GLY A 176 -0.88 6.55 -1.65
N GLU A 177 -1.33 7.28 -0.62
CA GLU A 177 -0.43 7.96 0.31
C GLU A 177 0.42 6.99 1.14
N SER A 178 -0.07 5.78 1.38
CA SER A 178 0.66 4.71 2.06
C SER A 178 1.66 3.98 1.15
N GLY A 179 1.71 4.36 -0.14
CA GLY A 179 2.63 3.83 -1.15
C GLY A 179 2.01 2.85 -2.14
N ASP A 180 0.69 2.60 -2.12
CA ASP A 180 0.05 1.71 -3.10
C ASP A 180 0.04 2.33 -4.51
N SER A 181 0.94 1.86 -5.38
CA SER A 181 1.08 2.39 -6.74
C SER A 181 -0.18 2.23 -7.57
N GLU A 182 -0.91 1.12 -7.41
CA GLU A 182 -2.14 0.84 -8.13
C GLU A 182 -3.26 1.86 -7.80
N SER A 183 -3.41 2.24 -6.53
CA SER A 183 -4.38 3.25 -6.10
C SER A 183 -3.99 4.64 -6.55
N ALA A 184 -2.70 4.99 -6.42
CA ALA A 184 -2.18 6.27 -6.90
C ALA A 184 -2.36 6.41 -8.43
N ALA A 185 -2.03 5.38 -9.21
CA ALA A 185 -2.25 5.39 -10.66
C ALA A 185 -3.73 5.50 -11.02
N LYS A 186 -4.62 4.85 -10.25
CA LYS A 186 -6.05 4.99 -10.45
C LYS A 186 -6.51 6.43 -10.20
N LEU A 187 -6.06 7.08 -9.15
CA LEU A 187 -6.37 8.49 -8.87
C LEU A 187 -5.85 9.41 -9.96
N SER A 188 -4.62 9.19 -10.42
CA SER A 188 -4.06 9.94 -11.55
C SER A 188 -5.00 9.86 -12.77
N TYR A 189 -5.42 8.65 -13.14
CA TYR A 189 -6.38 8.46 -14.24
C TYR A 189 -7.71 9.21 -14.02
N LEU A 190 -8.29 9.11 -12.83
CA LEU A 190 -9.57 9.79 -12.54
C LEU A 190 -9.46 11.31 -12.72
N TYR A 191 -8.39 11.92 -12.22
CA TYR A 191 -8.17 13.35 -12.35
C TYR A 191 -7.73 13.78 -13.75
N ARG A 192 -6.98 12.95 -14.48
CA ARG A 192 -6.60 13.21 -15.88
C ARG A 192 -7.83 13.30 -16.78
N GLU A 193 -8.70 12.30 -16.66
CA GLU A 193 -9.85 12.13 -17.55
C GLU A 193 -11.12 12.82 -17.03
N GLY A 194 -11.13 13.28 -15.78
CA GLY A 194 -12.34 13.83 -15.14
C GLY A 194 -13.44 12.79 -14.93
N VAL A 195 -13.07 11.54 -14.68
CA VAL A 195 -14.03 10.45 -14.51
C VAL A 195 -14.60 10.48 -13.10
N GLY A 196 -15.81 11.03 -12.97
CA GLY A 196 -16.51 11.11 -11.68
C GLY A 196 -15.92 12.11 -10.68
N VAL A 197 -14.88 12.83 -11.09
CA VAL A 197 -14.26 13.96 -10.40
C VAL A 197 -14.05 15.07 -11.41
N LYS A 198 -13.87 16.31 -10.95
CA LYS A 198 -13.44 17.40 -11.85
C LYS A 198 -12.03 17.09 -12.36
N ARG A 199 -11.81 17.23 -13.68
CA ARG A 199 -10.48 17.11 -14.28
C ARG A 199 -9.52 18.10 -13.61
N ASP A 200 -8.37 17.59 -13.18
CA ASP A 200 -7.32 18.35 -12.51
C ASP A 200 -5.96 17.73 -12.85
N GLU A 201 -5.24 18.36 -13.78
CA GLU A 201 -3.95 17.84 -14.24
C GLU A 201 -2.88 17.91 -13.16
N LYS A 202 -2.95 18.88 -12.23
CA LYS A 202 -1.98 18.99 -11.13
C LYS A 202 -2.15 17.84 -10.14
N LEU A 203 -3.39 17.53 -9.77
CA LEU A 203 -3.68 16.35 -8.96
C LEU A 203 -3.33 15.06 -9.70
N SER A 204 -3.62 15.00 -11.01
CA SER A 204 -3.22 13.84 -11.81
C SER A 204 -1.71 13.60 -11.77
N PHE A 205 -0.92 14.65 -11.99
CA PHE A 205 0.53 14.59 -11.96
C PHE A 205 1.07 14.23 -10.57
N TYR A 206 0.48 14.79 -9.52
CA TYR A 206 0.82 14.45 -8.14
C TYR A 206 0.67 12.95 -7.88
N TRP A 207 -0.49 12.38 -8.23
CA TRP A 207 -0.76 10.96 -8.03
C TRP A 207 0.07 10.06 -8.95
N LEU A 208 0.36 10.49 -10.18
CA LEU A 208 1.25 9.74 -11.07
C LEU A 208 2.65 9.63 -10.48
N LYS A 209 3.20 10.73 -9.94
CA LYS A 209 4.49 10.68 -9.24
C LYS A 209 4.46 9.73 -8.04
N LYS A 210 3.39 9.73 -7.25
CA LYS A 210 3.22 8.77 -6.15
C LYS A 210 3.20 7.32 -6.64
N ALA A 211 2.57 7.05 -7.79
CA ALA A 211 2.56 5.73 -8.39
C ALA A 211 3.95 5.30 -8.89
N SER A 212 4.69 6.22 -9.53
CA SER A 212 6.04 5.97 -10.07
C SER A 212 7.13 5.72 -9.02
N PHE A 213 6.91 6.12 -7.76
CA PHE A 213 7.90 6.01 -6.69
C PHE A 213 7.32 5.29 -5.46
N SER A 214 6.62 4.18 -5.70
CA SER A 214 6.14 3.32 -4.62
C SER A 214 7.28 2.73 -3.81
N ARG A 215 7.13 2.73 -2.48
CA ARG A 215 8.09 2.09 -1.57
C ARG A 215 8.10 0.57 -1.65
N PHE A 216 7.03 -0.02 -2.18
CA PHE A 216 6.88 -1.48 -2.27
C PHE A 216 7.49 -2.05 -3.55
N ASP A 217 7.68 -1.20 -4.56
CA ASP A 217 8.34 -1.60 -5.79
C ASP A 217 9.27 -0.49 -6.31
N PRO A 218 10.38 -0.22 -5.58
CA PRO A 218 11.29 0.88 -5.92
C PRO A 218 12.01 0.68 -7.26
N GLY A 219 11.92 -0.51 -7.86
CA GLY A 219 12.51 -0.83 -9.16
C GLY A 219 11.50 -0.92 -10.30
N GLU A 220 10.19 -0.81 -10.02
CA GLU A 220 9.16 -0.88 -11.05
C GLU A 220 9.00 0.47 -11.75
N ILE A 221 9.27 0.44 -13.06
CA ILE A 221 9.29 1.61 -13.92
C ILE A 221 8.00 1.75 -14.75
N ILE A 222 6.95 0.99 -14.43
CA ILE A 222 5.76 0.86 -15.28
C ILE A 222 5.07 2.21 -15.56
N TYR A 223 5.21 3.19 -14.66
CA TYR A 223 4.63 4.53 -14.79
C TYR A 223 5.60 5.57 -15.35
N PHE A 224 6.87 5.22 -15.60
CA PHE A 224 7.87 6.16 -16.12
C PHE A 224 7.56 6.66 -17.53
N PRO A 225 7.03 5.87 -18.48
CA PRO A 225 6.62 6.39 -19.79
C PRO A 225 5.55 7.49 -19.66
N SER A 226 4.56 7.29 -18.78
CA SER A 226 3.54 8.30 -18.52
C SER A 226 4.10 9.52 -17.79
N LEU A 227 5.03 9.33 -16.84
CA LEU A 227 5.67 10.44 -16.14
C LEU A 227 6.51 11.29 -17.12
N ALA A 228 7.18 10.64 -18.07
CA ALA A 228 7.91 11.30 -19.15
C ALA A 228 6.96 12.12 -20.04
N GLU A 229 5.82 11.56 -20.44
CA GLU A 229 4.79 12.26 -21.23
C GLU A 229 4.28 13.52 -20.51
N TYR A 230 4.10 13.47 -19.19
CA TYR A 230 3.65 14.61 -18.39
C TYR A 230 4.67 15.74 -18.38
N TYR A 231 5.96 15.42 -18.23
CA TYR A 231 7.03 16.41 -18.30
C TYR A 231 7.25 16.93 -19.72
N GLU A 232 7.10 16.10 -20.75
CA GLU A 232 7.24 16.54 -22.12
C GLU A 232 6.16 17.56 -22.50
N ASN A 233 4.91 17.27 -22.14
CA ASN A 233 3.76 18.07 -22.57
C ASN A 233 3.32 19.11 -21.55
N GLY A 234 3.93 19.15 -20.36
CA GLY A 234 3.55 20.06 -19.28
C GLY A 234 2.16 19.76 -18.69
N ILE A 235 1.78 18.49 -18.58
CA ILE A 235 0.47 18.10 -18.03
C ILE A 235 0.53 18.22 -16.51
N GLY A 236 -0.12 19.24 -15.95
CA GLY A 236 -0.10 19.49 -14.50
C GLY A 236 1.26 19.93 -13.93
N THR A 237 2.23 20.21 -14.81
CA THR A 237 3.59 20.66 -14.51
C THR A 237 4.08 21.60 -15.62
N SER A 238 5.24 22.23 -15.47
CA SER A 238 5.91 22.90 -16.60
C SER A 238 6.58 21.88 -17.51
N VAL A 239 6.68 22.18 -18.81
CA VAL A 239 7.49 21.40 -19.75
C VAL A 239 8.93 21.29 -19.23
N ASN A 240 9.45 20.07 -19.15
CA ASN A 240 10.82 19.77 -18.74
C ASN A 240 11.37 18.60 -19.56
N LEU A 241 12.09 18.90 -20.65
CA LEU A 241 12.61 17.87 -21.53
C LEU A 241 13.76 17.05 -20.92
N VAL A 242 14.47 17.57 -19.91
CA VAL A 242 15.51 16.82 -19.19
C VAL A 242 14.88 15.70 -18.36
N GLU A 243 13.84 16.01 -17.58
CA GLU A 243 13.10 14.99 -16.83
C GLU A 243 12.37 14.02 -17.77
N ALA A 244 11.76 14.52 -18.85
CA ALA A 244 11.11 13.65 -19.84
C ALA A 244 12.12 12.65 -20.44
N TYR A 245 13.28 13.12 -20.88
CA TYR A 245 14.34 12.27 -21.42
C TYR A 245 14.82 11.25 -20.40
N LYS A 246 15.07 11.66 -19.16
CA LYS A 246 15.47 10.76 -18.07
C LYS A 246 14.46 9.61 -17.91
N TYR A 247 13.17 9.89 -17.80
CA TYR A 247 12.17 8.82 -17.59
C TYR A 247 11.95 7.97 -18.85
N TYR A 248 12.07 8.52 -20.06
CA TYR A 248 12.09 7.71 -21.29
C TYR A 248 13.33 6.81 -21.35
N ASP A 249 14.49 7.29 -20.91
CA ASP A 249 15.72 6.48 -20.83
C ASP A 249 15.56 5.33 -19.82
N LEU A 250 15.03 5.63 -18.63
CA LEU A 250 14.71 4.63 -17.61
C LEU A 250 13.65 3.63 -18.07
N SER A 251 12.79 3.99 -19.04
CA SER A 251 11.76 3.12 -19.62
C SER A 251 12.30 2.01 -20.54
N GLY A 252 13.62 1.95 -20.76
CA GLY A 252 14.26 0.91 -21.57
C GLY A 252 13.77 0.95 -23.02
N SER A 253 13.40 -0.22 -23.57
CA SER A 253 12.92 -0.32 -24.96
C SER A 253 11.64 0.48 -25.21
N ALA A 254 10.78 0.63 -24.20
CA ALA A 254 9.52 1.36 -24.34
C ALA A 254 9.70 2.87 -24.56
N GLY A 255 10.85 3.44 -24.17
CA GLY A 255 11.12 4.87 -24.30
C GLY A 255 12.08 5.24 -25.43
N VAL A 256 12.59 4.29 -26.22
CA VAL A 256 13.62 4.56 -27.25
C VAL A 256 13.16 5.59 -28.28
N ASP A 257 11.96 5.39 -28.85
CA ASP A 257 11.44 6.24 -29.92
C ASP A 257 11.14 7.66 -29.40
N ASP A 258 10.52 7.75 -28.23
CA ASP A 258 10.22 9.02 -27.58
C ASP A 258 11.48 9.80 -27.20
N LYS A 259 12.48 9.11 -26.64
CA LYS A 259 13.79 9.69 -26.31
C LYS A 259 14.48 10.28 -27.54
N GLN A 260 14.54 9.52 -28.64
CA GLN A 260 15.11 10.00 -29.91
C GLN A 260 14.33 11.18 -30.49
N ARG A 261 13.00 11.17 -30.34
CA ARG A 261 12.12 12.22 -30.83
C ARG A 261 12.34 13.53 -30.08
N ILE A 262 12.42 13.52 -28.75
CA ILE A 262 12.63 14.73 -27.95
C ILE A 262 14.07 15.24 -27.99
N ALA A 263 15.06 14.35 -28.17
CA ALA A 263 16.47 14.73 -28.30
C ALA A 263 16.71 15.77 -29.40
N LYS A 264 15.94 15.71 -30.50
CA LYS A 264 15.99 16.66 -31.63
C LYS A 264 15.63 18.10 -31.23
N LYS A 265 15.03 18.30 -30.05
CA LYS A 265 14.60 19.59 -29.50
C LYS A 265 15.47 20.05 -28.32
N MET A 266 16.52 19.30 -27.97
CA MET A 266 17.35 19.53 -26.79
C MET A 266 18.78 19.92 -27.18
N THR A 267 19.48 20.62 -26.29
CA THR A 267 20.94 20.80 -26.42
C THR A 267 21.69 19.53 -25.97
N GLN A 268 22.95 19.41 -26.38
CA GLN A 268 23.79 18.30 -25.90
C GLN A 268 23.91 18.30 -24.37
N ASP A 269 24.12 19.45 -23.74
CA ASP A 269 24.19 19.58 -22.28
C ASP A 269 22.92 19.08 -21.58
N GLN A 270 21.73 19.34 -22.15
CA GLN A 270 20.47 18.84 -21.62
C GLN A 270 20.34 17.32 -21.73
N ILE A 271 20.82 16.74 -22.83
CA ILE A 271 20.83 15.29 -23.04
C ILE A 271 21.81 14.62 -22.06
N ASP A 272 23.01 15.17 -21.93
CA ASP A 272 24.05 14.64 -21.04
C ASP A 272 23.59 14.70 -19.57
N GLU A 273 22.94 15.79 -19.17
CA GLU A 273 22.34 15.92 -17.84
C GLU A 273 21.21 14.90 -17.60
N ALA A 274 20.33 14.68 -18.58
CA ALA A 274 19.27 13.69 -18.45
C ALA A 274 19.82 12.25 -18.33
N ILE A 275 20.87 11.92 -19.10
CA ILE A 275 21.56 10.63 -19.03
C ILE A 275 22.24 10.47 -17.65
N ARG A 276 22.93 11.51 -17.17
CA ARG A 276 23.56 11.51 -15.85
C ARG A 276 22.53 11.20 -14.75
N GLN A 277 21.40 11.90 -14.75
CA GLN A 277 20.31 11.67 -13.78
C GLN A 277 19.69 10.27 -13.89
N SER A 278 19.55 9.72 -15.10
CA SER A 278 19.07 8.35 -15.31
C SER A 278 20.04 7.32 -14.72
N GLN A 279 21.34 7.48 -14.98
CA GLN A 279 22.38 6.59 -14.46
C GLN A 279 22.51 6.66 -12.93
N GLU A 280 22.38 7.84 -12.35
CA GLU A 280 22.35 8.02 -10.89
C GLU A 280 21.16 7.31 -10.27
N TRP A 281 19.97 7.47 -10.85
CA TRP A 281 18.77 6.77 -10.38
C TRP A 281 18.95 5.25 -10.44
N GLN A 282 19.47 4.73 -11.55
CA GLN A 282 19.76 3.29 -11.73
C GLN A 282 20.70 2.76 -10.66
N LYS A 283 21.77 3.52 -10.35
CA LYS A 283 22.73 3.18 -9.31
C LYS A 283 22.10 3.18 -7.91
N GLU A 284 21.32 4.21 -7.58
CA GLU A 284 20.64 4.32 -6.27
C GLU A 284 19.64 3.19 -6.02
N HIS A 285 18.96 2.73 -7.06
CA HIS A 285 17.91 1.71 -6.96
C HIS A 285 18.43 0.30 -7.24
N ASN A 286 19.73 0.15 -7.50
CA ASN A 286 20.38 -1.11 -7.87
C ASN A 286 19.72 -1.80 -9.09
N VAL A 287 19.36 -1.00 -10.08
CA VAL A 287 18.69 -1.41 -11.32
C VAL A 287 19.59 -1.10 -12.51
N GLN A 288 19.63 -1.97 -13.50
CA GLN A 288 20.22 -1.70 -14.81
C GLN A 288 19.16 -1.74 -15.90
N VAL A 289 19.09 -0.66 -16.68
CA VAL A 289 18.18 -0.49 -17.82
C VAL A 289 19.02 -0.50 -19.10
N GLY A 290 18.95 -1.58 -19.87
CA GLY A 290 19.66 -1.72 -21.16
C GLY A 290 19.39 -3.05 -21.86
N GLY A 291 19.36 -3.06 -23.20
CA GLY A 291 19.25 -4.29 -24.01
C GLY A 291 17.87 -4.99 -23.98
N GLY A 292 16.78 -4.26 -23.74
CA GLY A 292 15.42 -4.80 -23.78
C GLY A 292 14.93 -5.52 -22.52
N SER A 293 15.72 -5.54 -21.43
CA SER A 293 15.30 -6.09 -20.14
C SER A 293 15.88 -5.28 -18.98
N ILE A 294 15.08 -5.08 -17.93
CA ILE A 294 15.53 -4.51 -16.65
C ILE A 294 16.11 -5.64 -15.81
N ARG A 295 17.28 -5.45 -15.22
CA ARG A 295 17.90 -6.43 -14.32
C ARG A 295 18.26 -5.76 -12.99
N ARG A 296 17.96 -6.41 -11.87
CA ARG A 296 18.59 -6.02 -10.59
C ARG A 296 20.08 -6.31 -10.74
N ALA A 297 20.93 -5.33 -10.44
CA ALA A 297 22.37 -5.58 -10.40
C ALA A 297 22.64 -6.45 -9.16
N ASN A 298 23.19 -7.65 -9.37
CA ASN A 298 23.52 -8.58 -8.29
C ASN A 298 24.64 -8.04 -7.41
#